data_AF-A0A356TGC8-F1
#
_entry.id   AF-A0A356TGC8-F1
#
_cell.length_a   1.000
_cell.length_b   1.000
_cell.length_c   1.000
_cell.angle_alpha   90.00
_cell.angle_beta   90.00
_cell.angle_gamma   90.00
#
_symmetry.space_group_name_H-M   'P 1'
#
loop_
_entity.id
_entity.type
_entity.pdbx_description
1 polymer ?
#
loop_
_entity_poly.entity_id
_entity_poly.type
_entity_poly.pdbx_seq_one_letter_code
_entity_poly.pdbx_strand_id
1 'polypeptide(L)'
;RALRDEARRLRAAREVRATLDAIHAAGGEARYAAADVGAPETIRAALEDARAAFGPFTMVVHGAGVLADKHLVDKSDDDFARVYGTKVDGARALLDALSDDPIASVMLFGSVAARFGNVGQSDYAMANAALDALALEERARRPDARVRCIAWGPWAGGMVTPALAAHFAEKGIPLIDLAEGAHAFVREARGEVAEPPLVVLGAPLARSSEHAARFSFRVSRHTHPELLDHAVKDVPVLPVVLVLEHFARAAKALRPDLAMARCRDVKVLRGVPLTRFDEGHVFEIALKLLSNGHGATYSAELSSQDGVHYRAQIDLVTELPTGSTPRPAPADMSARPGPLYGGCLFHGARFQVIRALDGVGEGGAAGTLVGTPAVGWLERAWQVDPALLDGGLQLAVLWTERRLGGDALPTGLDALHVYRPGPIDGEVRALVHGHDAASGRARCDVTFVGEDGSPLAELRGVETHVLPR
;
A
#
# COMPACT_ATOMS: atom_id res chain seq x y z
N ARG A 1 -4.23 -46.80 -10.97
CA ARG A 1 -3.14 -45.79 -10.89
C ARG A 1 -2.32 -45.82 -12.18
N ALA A 2 -1.70 -46.95 -12.53
CA ALA A 2 -0.97 -47.15 -13.79
C ALA A 2 -1.66 -46.63 -15.07
N LEU A 3 -2.95 -46.95 -15.31
CA LEU A 3 -3.67 -46.44 -16.49
C LEU A 3 -3.80 -44.90 -16.53
N ARG A 4 -3.92 -44.25 -15.36
CA ARG A 4 -3.97 -42.78 -15.28
C ARG A 4 -2.61 -42.16 -15.56
N ASP A 5 -1.55 -42.79 -15.07
CA ASP A 5 -0.17 -42.33 -15.29
C ASP A 5 0.22 -42.48 -16.77
N GLU A 6 -0.14 -43.61 -17.40
CA GLU A 6 0.08 -43.83 -18.83
C GLU A 6 -0.75 -42.87 -19.69
N ALA A 7 -2.02 -42.63 -19.34
CA ALA A 7 -2.84 -41.64 -20.03
C ALA A 7 -2.25 -40.22 -19.91
N ARG A 8 -1.70 -39.84 -18.75
CA ARG A 8 -1.01 -38.55 -18.55
C ARG A 8 0.24 -38.45 -19.43
N ARG A 9 1.05 -39.51 -19.47
CA ARG A 9 2.26 -39.57 -20.31
C ARG A 9 1.93 -39.41 -21.80
N LEU A 10 0.93 -40.13 -22.29
CA LEU A 10 0.50 -40.05 -23.69
C LEU A 10 -0.05 -38.66 -24.06
N ARG A 11 -0.78 -38.01 -23.14
CA ARG A 11 -1.26 -36.63 -23.33
C ARG A 11 -0.11 -35.64 -23.40
N ALA A 12 0.83 -35.69 -22.45
CA ALA A 12 2.01 -34.83 -22.47
C ALA A 12 2.82 -35.00 -23.76
N ALA A 13 3.03 -36.24 -24.23
CA ALA A 13 3.74 -36.50 -25.49
C ALA A 13 2.97 -36.01 -26.73
N ARG A 14 1.62 -35.93 -26.69
CA ARG A 14 0.82 -35.34 -27.77
C ARG A 14 0.91 -33.81 -27.74
N GLU A 15 0.85 -33.21 -26.55
CA GLU A 15 1.00 -31.76 -26.37
C GLU A 15 2.37 -31.28 -26.88
N VAL A 16 3.46 -31.95 -26.49
CA VAL A 16 4.81 -31.64 -26.99
C VAL A 16 4.87 -31.70 -28.52
N ARG A 17 4.35 -32.77 -29.14
CA ARG A 17 4.34 -32.89 -30.60
C ARG A 17 3.53 -31.79 -31.27
N ALA A 18 2.33 -31.49 -30.76
CA ALA A 18 1.51 -30.41 -31.29
C ALA A 18 2.22 -29.04 -31.21
N THR A 19 2.97 -28.78 -30.14
CA THR A 19 3.79 -27.57 -30.03
C THR A 19 4.92 -27.54 -31.05
N LEU A 20 5.65 -28.65 -31.24
CA LEU A 20 6.70 -28.75 -32.24
C LEU A 20 6.15 -28.54 -33.66
N ASP A 21 5.04 -29.21 -34.00
CA ASP A 21 4.37 -29.07 -35.29
C ASP A 21 3.91 -27.63 -35.55
N ALA A 22 3.40 -26.94 -34.51
CA ALA A 22 3.01 -25.53 -34.62
C ALA A 22 4.21 -24.59 -34.87
N ILE A 23 5.35 -24.86 -34.25
CA ILE A 23 6.59 -24.09 -34.49
C ILE A 23 7.09 -24.32 -35.92
N HIS A 24 7.11 -25.58 -36.37
CA HIS A 24 7.51 -25.93 -37.75
C HIS A 24 6.57 -25.32 -38.79
N ALA A 25 5.25 -25.33 -38.54
CA ALA A 25 4.26 -24.70 -39.41
C ALA A 25 4.40 -23.17 -39.49
N ALA A 26 4.90 -22.53 -38.43
CA ALA A 26 5.24 -21.11 -38.42
C ALA A 26 6.59 -20.79 -39.08
N GLY A 27 7.32 -21.81 -39.56
CA GLY A 27 8.62 -21.68 -40.23
C GLY A 27 9.83 -21.71 -39.30
N GLY A 28 9.64 -22.01 -38.01
CA GLY A 28 10.74 -22.18 -37.05
C GLY A 28 11.25 -23.62 -37.01
N GLU A 29 12.46 -23.81 -36.47
CA GLU A 29 12.99 -25.13 -36.13
C GLU A 29 12.94 -25.34 -34.61
N ALA A 30 12.57 -26.55 -34.19
CA ALA A 30 12.45 -26.89 -32.78
C ALA A 30 12.82 -28.36 -32.52
N ARG A 31 13.46 -28.60 -31.37
CA ARG A 31 13.81 -29.92 -30.86
C ARG A 31 13.37 -30.03 -29.39
N TYR A 32 12.77 -31.16 -29.06
CA TYR A 32 12.49 -31.52 -27.67
C TYR A 32 13.62 -32.38 -27.12
N ALA A 33 14.13 -32.03 -25.93
CA ALA A 33 15.09 -32.81 -25.17
C ALA A 33 14.51 -33.14 -23.79
N ALA A 34 14.56 -34.40 -23.40
CA ALA A 34 14.17 -34.81 -22.05
C ALA A 34 15.38 -34.73 -21.13
N ALA A 35 15.38 -33.74 -20.23
CA ALA A 35 16.41 -33.53 -19.22
C ALA A 35 15.76 -33.24 -17.87
N ASP A 36 16.38 -33.74 -16.80
CA ASP A 36 15.94 -33.43 -15.43
C ASP A 36 16.70 -32.20 -14.95
N VAL A 37 15.96 -31.12 -14.67
CA VAL A 37 16.55 -29.87 -14.20
C VAL A 37 17.21 -29.99 -12.82
N GLY A 38 16.86 -31.02 -12.04
CA GLY A 38 17.55 -31.36 -10.79
C GLY A 38 18.87 -32.11 -10.99
N ALA A 39 19.20 -32.51 -12.22
CA ALA A 39 20.43 -33.24 -12.55
C ALA A 39 21.27 -32.44 -13.57
N PRO A 40 22.22 -31.60 -13.10
CA PRO A 40 23.00 -30.69 -13.95
C PRO A 40 23.67 -31.36 -15.15
N GLU A 41 24.14 -32.60 -15.02
CA GLU A 41 24.76 -33.34 -16.13
C GLU A 41 23.79 -33.61 -17.29
N THR A 42 22.50 -33.83 -16.99
CA THR A 42 21.49 -34.04 -18.03
C THR A 42 21.17 -32.75 -18.79
N ILE A 43 21.25 -31.61 -18.12
CA ILE A 43 21.13 -30.29 -18.75
C ILE A 43 22.32 -30.07 -19.69
N ARG A 44 23.55 -30.31 -19.23
CA ARG A 44 24.76 -30.13 -20.05
C ARG A 44 24.72 -30.99 -21.31
N ALA A 45 24.41 -32.28 -21.18
CA ALA A 45 24.29 -33.18 -22.32
C ALA A 45 23.22 -32.71 -23.33
N ALA A 46 22.05 -32.26 -22.86
CA ALA A 46 21.00 -31.74 -23.73
C ALA A 46 21.41 -30.45 -24.45
N LEU A 47 22.14 -29.55 -23.78
CA LEU A 47 22.64 -28.31 -24.38
C LEU A 47 23.76 -28.56 -25.39
N GLU A 48 24.67 -29.50 -25.14
CA GLU A 48 25.73 -29.88 -26.08
C GLU A 48 25.13 -30.44 -27.39
N ASP A 49 24.19 -31.37 -27.29
CA ASP A 49 23.47 -31.94 -28.43
C ASP A 49 22.73 -30.87 -29.25
N ALA A 50 22.12 -29.89 -28.56
CA ALA A 50 21.42 -28.79 -29.20
C ALA A 50 22.39 -27.78 -29.83
N ARG A 51 23.53 -27.49 -29.18
CA ARG A 51 24.57 -26.59 -29.70
C ARG A 51 25.19 -27.15 -30.98
N ALA A 52 25.37 -28.47 -31.07
CA ALA A 52 25.83 -29.14 -32.29
C ALA A 52 24.82 -29.02 -33.45
N ALA A 53 23.52 -28.97 -33.15
CA ALA A 53 22.46 -28.91 -34.16
C ALA A 53 22.12 -27.47 -34.61
N PHE A 54 22.09 -26.51 -33.68
CA PHE A 54 21.56 -25.15 -33.91
C PHE A 54 22.59 -24.04 -33.72
N GLY A 55 23.79 -24.36 -33.22
CA GLY A 55 24.80 -23.37 -32.85
C GLY A 55 24.61 -22.81 -31.42
N PRO A 56 25.34 -21.75 -31.07
CA PRO A 56 25.37 -21.20 -29.71
C PRO A 56 24.04 -20.57 -29.30
N PHE A 57 23.76 -20.57 -28.00
CA PHE A 57 22.52 -20.01 -27.46
C PHE A 57 22.61 -18.49 -27.31
N THR A 58 21.55 -17.79 -27.72
CA THR A 58 21.45 -16.32 -27.59
C THR A 58 20.33 -15.87 -26.64
N MET A 59 19.41 -16.78 -26.29
CA MET A 59 18.33 -16.53 -25.34
C MET A 59 18.09 -17.78 -24.49
N VAL A 60 17.78 -17.57 -23.22
CA VAL A 60 17.30 -18.63 -22.32
C VAL A 60 15.98 -18.21 -21.68
N VAL A 61 15.04 -19.17 -21.63
CA VAL A 61 13.77 -19.03 -20.94
C VAL A 61 13.66 -20.12 -19.88
N HIS A 62 13.61 -19.73 -18.61
CA HIS A 62 13.42 -20.66 -17.50
C HIS A 62 11.96 -20.61 -17.02
N GLY A 63 11.19 -21.61 -17.47
CA GLY A 63 9.78 -21.82 -17.11
C GLY A 63 9.53 -23.02 -16.19
N ALA A 64 10.58 -23.69 -15.70
CA ALA A 64 10.42 -24.91 -14.91
C ALA A 64 9.87 -24.58 -13.52
N GLY A 65 8.93 -25.40 -13.06
CA GLY A 65 8.32 -25.23 -11.75
C GLY A 65 7.30 -26.31 -11.46
N VAL A 66 7.12 -26.60 -10.18
CA VAL A 66 6.13 -27.55 -9.67
C VAL A 66 5.49 -26.97 -8.41
N LEU A 67 4.32 -27.49 -8.05
CA LEU A 67 3.59 -27.09 -6.86
C LEU A 67 3.58 -28.22 -5.82
N ALA A 68 3.50 -27.84 -4.55
CA ALA A 68 3.44 -28.73 -3.39
C ALA A 68 2.52 -28.14 -2.31
N ASP A 69 1.33 -27.69 -2.74
CA ASP A 69 0.46 -26.86 -1.93
C ASP A 69 -0.01 -27.59 -0.66
N LYS A 70 0.40 -27.06 0.50
CA LYS A 70 0.08 -27.58 1.85
C LYS A 70 0.19 -26.44 2.87
N HIS A 71 -0.60 -26.49 3.94
CA HIS A 71 -0.39 -25.59 5.07
C HIS A 71 1.03 -25.73 5.60
N LEU A 72 1.58 -24.62 6.13
CA LEU A 72 2.98 -24.58 6.58
C LEU A 72 3.30 -25.68 7.60
N VAL A 73 2.34 -26.00 8.47
CA VAL A 73 2.46 -27.05 9.50
C VAL A 73 2.52 -28.47 8.94
N ASP A 74 2.01 -28.69 7.72
CA ASP A 74 1.93 -30.00 7.07
C ASP A 74 3.00 -30.20 6.00
N LYS A 75 3.94 -29.26 5.89
CA LYS A 75 4.92 -29.17 4.81
C LYS A 75 6.20 -29.88 5.19
N SER A 76 6.69 -30.75 4.31
CA SER A 76 7.96 -31.46 4.52
C SER A 76 9.13 -30.80 3.80
N ASP A 77 10.34 -31.15 4.22
CA ASP A 77 11.57 -30.73 3.54
C ASP A 77 11.63 -31.26 2.10
N ASP A 78 11.09 -32.46 1.84
CA ASP A 78 10.97 -33.02 0.49
C ASP A 78 10.07 -32.19 -0.42
N ASP A 79 8.99 -31.61 0.12
CA ASP A 79 8.12 -30.70 -0.64
C ASP A 79 8.88 -29.43 -1.00
N PHE A 80 9.58 -28.85 -0.02
CA PHE A 80 10.43 -27.68 -0.23
C PHE A 80 11.53 -27.96 -1.27
N ALA A 81 12.32 -29.03 -1.09
CA ALA A 81 13.42 -29.39 -1.98
C ALA A 81 12.93 -29.62 -3.42
N ARG A 82 11.74 -30.23 -3.58
CA ARG A 82 11.13 -30.42 -4.90
C ARG A 82 10.75 -29.09 -5.56
N VAL A 83 10.07 -28.19 -4.85
CA VAL A 83 9.61 -26.92 -5.41
C VAL A 83 10.78 -25.96 -5.65
N TYR A 84 11.63 -25.80 -4.65
CA TYR A 84 12.79 -24.91 -4.70
C TYR A 84 13.84 -25.42 -5.68
N GLY A 85 14.20 -26.70 -5.61
CA GLY A 85 15.23 -27.30 -6.47
C GLY A 85 14.85 -27.25 -7.95
N THR A 86 13.59 -27.53 -8.30
CA THR A 86 13.13 -27.44 -9.70
C THR A 86 13.28 -26.03 -10.27
N LYS A 87 13.03 -25.00 -9.45
CA LYS A 87 12.87 -23.62 -9.88
C LYS A 87 14.13 -22.78 -9.75
N VAL A 88 14.87 -22.95 -8.65
CA VAL A 88 16.05 -22.14 -8.33
C VAL A 88 17.31 -22.88 -8.72
N ASP A 89 17.50 -24.10 -8.20
CA ASP A 89 18.71 -24.88 -8.50
C ASP A 89 18.75 -25.27 -9.98
N GLY A 90 17.60 -25.63 -10.55
CA GLY A 90 17.47 -25.87 -12.00
C GLY A 90 17.75 -24.63 -12.85
N ALA A 91 17.38 -23.44 -12.40
CA ALA A 91 17.71 -22.20 -13.09
C ALA A 91 19.22 -21.90 -13.02
N ARG A 92 19.83 -22.05 -11.84
CA ARG A 92 21.29 -21.89 -11.66
C ARG A 92 22.06 -22.86 -12.55
N ALA A 93 21.73 -24.15 -12.49
CA ALA A 93 22.39 -25.18 -13.29
C ALA A 93 22.30 -24.90 -14.80
N LEU A 94 21.14 -24.42 -15.28
CA LEU A 94 20.95 -24.00 -16.67
C LEU A 94 21.81 -22.78 -17.03
N LEU A 95 21.81 -21.75 -16.19
CA LEU A 95 22.55 -20.50 -16.43
C LEU A 95 24.07 -20.66 -16.35
N ASP A 96 24.53 -21.59 -15.53
CA ASP A 96 25.95 -21.98 -15.42
C ASP A 96 26.40 -22.75 -16.67
N ALA A 97 25.58 -23.69 -17.16
CA ALA A 97 25.88 -24.46 -18.38
C ALA A 97 25.87 -23.62 -19.66
N LEU A 98 25.28 -22.41 -19.60
CA LEU A 98 25.24 -21.42 -20.68
C LEU A 98 26.22 -20.26 -20.45
N SER A 99 27.20 -20.41 -19.56
CA SER A 99 28.17 -19.35 -19.22
C SER A 99 29.01 -18.92 -20.42
N ASP A 100 29.40 -19.85 -21.28
CA ASP A 100 30.23 -19.60 -22.47
C ASP A 100 29.43 -19.20 -23.73
N ASP A 101 28.09 -19.21 -23.66
CA ASP A 101 27.23 -18.81 -24.77
C ASP A 101 27.03 -17.29 -24.84
N PRO A 102 26.88 -16.71 -26.06
CA PRO A 102 26.61 -15.29 -26.29
C PRO A 102 25.15 -14.93 -25.97
N ILE A 103 24.71 -15.17 -24.73
CA ILE A 103 23.36 -14.91 -24.26
C ILE A 103 23.09 -13.40 -24.28
N ALA A 104 22.20 -12.98 -25.18
CA ALA A 104 21.68 -11.63 -25.25
C ALA A 104 20.43 -11.44 -24.36
N SER A 105 19.74 -12.52 -23.97
CA SER A 105 18.53 -12.42 -23.16
C SER A 105 18.33 -13.60 -22.21
N VAL A 106 17.98 -13.31 -20.95
CA VAL A 106 17.61 -14.28 -19.91
C VAL A 106 16.21 -13.93 -19.40
N MET A 107 15.25 -14.82 -19.62
CA MET A 107 13.87 -14.65 -19.17
C MET A 107 13.48 -15.71 -18.14
N LEU A 108 13.26 -15.28 -16.90
CA LEU A 108 12.85 -16.14 -15.80
C LEU A 108 11.36 -15.97 -15.54
N PHE A 109 10.60 -17.07 -15.53
CA PHE A 109 9.17 -17.05 -15.20
C PHE A 109 9.02 -17.07 -13.68
N GLY A 110 8.89 -15.89 -13.08
CA GLY A 110 8.51 -15.69 -11.69
C GLY A 110 7.00 -15.77 -11.48
N SER A 111 6.56 -15.38 -10.28
CA SER A 111 5.13 -15.35 -9.92
C SER A 111 4.83 -14.24 -8.93
N VAL A 112 3.63 -13.68 -9.03
CA VAL A 112 3.07 -12.74 -8.04
C VAL A 112 3.01 -13.32 -6.62
N ALA A 113 3.02 -14.65 -6.48
CA ALA A 113 3.07 -15.34 -5.19
C ALA A 113 4.29 -14.95 -4.33
N ALA A 114 5.42 -14.56 -4.93
CA ALA A 114 6.59 -14.07 -4.20
C ALA A 114 6.33 -12.76 -3.44
N ARG A 115 5.35 -11.97 -3.88
CA ARG A 115 5.05 -10.63 -3.33
C ARG A 115 3.87 -10.64 -2.39
N PHE A 116 2.79 -11.29 -2.81
CA PHE A 116 1.52 -11.25 -2.09
C PHE A 116 1.29 -12.51 -1.26
N GLY A 117 2.11 -13.54 -1.45
CA GLY A 117 1.89 -14.85 -0.87
C GLY A 117 0.65 -15.54 -1.46
N ASN A 118 0.51 -16.83 -1.15
CA ASN A 118 -0.73 -17.55 -1.35
C ASN A 118 -0.81 -18.66 -0.30
N VAL A 119 -2.03 -18.96 0.15
CA VAL A 119 -2.25 -19.98 1.18
C VAL A 119 -1.77 -21.33 0.64
N GLY A 120 -0.87 -21.98 1.38
CA GLY A 120 -0.31 -23.28 1.04
C GLY A 120 0.98 -23.25 0.21
N GLN A 121 1.44 -22.06 -0.21
CA GLN A 121 2.51 -21.88 -1.20
C GLN A 121 3.77 -21.20 -0.63
N SER A 122 4.15 -21.50 0.61
CA SER A 122 5.31 -20.86 1.27
C SER A 122 6.64 -21.11 0.54
N ASP A 123 6.91 -22.34 0.16
CA ASP A 123 8.09 -22.74 -0.62
C ASP A 123 8.08 -22.18 -2.04
N TYR A 124 6.91 -22.18 -2.69
CA TYR A 124 6.74 -21.63 -4.02
C TYR A 124 6.95 -20.11 -4.04
N ALA A 125 6.39 -19.38 -3.05
CA ALA A 125 6.64 -17.95 -2.89
C ALA A 125 8.14 -17.66 -2.67
N MET A 126 8.78 -18.43 -1.79
CA MET A 126 10.22 -18.32 -1.53
C MET A 126 11.06 -18.64 -2.77
N ALA A 127 10.76 -19.69 -3.52
CA ALA A 127 11.48 -20.07 -4.75
C ALA A 127 11.35 -18.98 -5.82
N ASN A 128 10.18 -18.36 -5.96
CA ASN A 128 9.99 -17.23 -6.87
C ASN A 128 10.73 -15.97 -6.42
N ALA A 129 10.78 -15.67 -5.11
CA ALA A 129 11.58 -14.56 -4.59
C ALA A 129 13.09 -14.79 -4.77
N ALA A 130 13.57 -16.03 -4.59
CA ALA A 130 14.94 -16.40 -4.88
C ALA A 130 15.27 -16.27 -6.38
N LEU A 131 14.32 -16.57 -7.26
CA LEU A 131 14.47 -16.37 -8.70
C LEU A 131 14.56 -14.88 -9.08
N ASP A 132 13.83 -14.00 -8.38
CA ASP A 132 13.97 -12.54 -8.51
C ASP A 132 15.41 -12.11 -8.16
N ALA A 133 15.98 -12.65 -7.08
CA ALA A 133 17.37 -12.37 -6.69
C ALA A 133 18.39 -12.93 -7.69
N LEU A 134 18.16 -14.13 -8.22
CA LEU A 134 19.00 -14.73 -9.25
C LEU A 134 19.02 -13.89 -10.54
N ALA A 135 17.90 -13.29 -10.92
CA ALA A 135 17.89 -12.35 -12.05
C ALA A 135 18.78 -11.13 -11.83
N LEU A 136 18.86 -10.62 -10.60
CA LEU A 136 19.75 -9.50 -10.27
C LEU A 136 21.22 -9.91 -10.34
N GLU A 137 21.55 -11.11 -9.85
CA GLU A 137 22.88 -11.72 -9.94
C GLU A 137 23.31 -11.89 -11.41
N GLU A 138 22.44 -12.46 -12.24
CA GLU A 138 22.69 -12.66 -13.67
C GLU A 138 22.85 -11.35 -14.45
N ARG A 139 22.08 -10.32 -14.09
CA ARG A 139 22.24 -8.99 -14.70
C ARG A 139 23.60 -8.39 -14.40
N ALA A 140 24.12 -8.60 -13.18
CA ALA A 140 25.46 -8.15 -12.82
C ALA A 140 26.54 -8.95 -13.57
N ARG A 141 26.32 -10.25 -13.77
CA ARG A 141 27.23 -11.14 -14.51
C ARG A 141 27.24 -10.88 -16.02
N ARG A 142 26.12 -10.41 -16.58
CA ARG A 142 25.90 -10.21 -18.02
C ARG A 142 25.36 -8.79 -18.28
N PRO A 143 26.19 -7.73 -18.16
CA PRO A 143 25.73 -6.34 -18.25
C PRO A 143 25.12 -5.99 -19.61
N ASP A 144 25.57 -6.64 -20.68
CA ASP A 144 25.07 -6.43 -22.05
C ASP A 144 23.83 -7.30 -22.39
N ALA A 145 23.46 -8.23 -21.50
CA ALA A 145 22.31 -9.09 -21.70
C ALA A 145 21.05 -8.49 -21.05
N ARG A 146 19.91 -8.70 -21.71
CA ARG A 146 18.60 -8.41 -21.13
C ARG A 146 18.22 -9.52 -20.16
N VAL A 147 18.32 -9.24 -18.85
CA VAL A 147 17.87 -10.17 -17.81
C VAL A 147 16.56 -9.69 -17.19
N ARG A 148 15.54 -10.55 -17.18
CA ARG A 148 14.23 -10.28 -16.56
C ARG A 148 13.72 -11.45 -15.76
N CYS A 149 13.20 -11.16 -14.57
CA CYS A 149 12.25 -12.05 -13.91
C CYS A 149 10.85 -11.47 -14.04
N ILE A 150 9.93 -12.23 -14.62
CA ILE A 150 8.56 -11.80 -14.86
C ILE A 150 7.67 -12.44 -13.81
N ALA A 151 7.16 -11.64 -12.88
CA ALA A 151 6.22 -12.09 -11.86
C ALA A 151 4.81 -12.21 -12.47
N TRP A 152 4.51 -13.39 -13.00
CA TRP A 152 3.23 -13.68 -13.63
C TRP A 152 2.09 -13.86 -12.62
N GLY A 153 0.94 -13.28 -12.93
CA GLY A 153 -0.37 -13.68 -12.42
C GLY A 153 -0.80 -15.06 -12.95
N PRO A 154 -1.97 -15.57 -12.54
CA PRO A 154 -2.44 -16.87 -13.00
C PRO A 154 -2.82 -16.82 -14.49
N TRP A 155 -2.39 -17.80 -15.28
CA TRP A 155 -2.73 -17.92 -16.71
C TRP A 155 -3.97 -18.81 -16.90
N ALA A 156 -4.70 -18.60 -18.00
CA ALA A 156 -5.81 -19.44 -18.42
C ALA A 156 -5.33 -20.79 -19.02
N GLY A 157 -4.36 -21.44 -18.36
CA GLY A 157 -3.75 -22.71 -18.77
C GLY A 157 -2.53 -23.08 -17.93
N GLY A 158 -1.86 -24.17 -18.30
CA GLY A 158 -0.65 -24.65 -17.61
C GLY A 158 -0.94 -25.18 -16.20
N MET A 159 -0.35 -24.57 -15.18
CA MET A 159 -0.50 -24.98 -13.77
C MET A 159 -1.89 -24.69 -13.20
N VAL A 160 -2.68 -23.82 -13.86
CA VAL A 160 -4.04 -23.50 -13.43
C VAL A 160 -5.01 -24.57 -13.94
N THR A 161 -5.50 -25.40 -13.03
CA THR A 161 -6.56 -26.37 -13.31
C THR A 161 -7.93 -25.68 -13.35
N PRO A 162 -8.97 -26.29 -13.96
CA PRO A 162 -10.32 -25.72 -13.94
C PRO A 162 -10.87 -25.41 -12.54
N ALA A 163 -10.53 -26.24 -11.54
CA ALA A 163 -10.91 -25.99 -10.14
C ALA A 163 -10.19 -24.76 -9.56
N LEU A 164 -8.90 -24.60 -9.89
CA LEU A 164 -8.11 -23.45 -9.43
C LEU A 164 -8.53 -22.15 -10.15
N ALA A 165 -8.94 -22.25 -11.41
CA ALA A 165 -9.53 -21.13 -12.16
C ALA A 165 -10.80 -20.59 -11.49
N ALA A 166 -11.70 -21.47 -11.03
CA ALA A 166 -12.90 -21.07 -10.30
C ALA A 166 -12.56 -20.36 -8.98
N HIS A 167 -11.57 -20.86 -8.23
CA HIS A 167 -11.09 -20.23 -6.99
C HIS A 167 -10.51 -18.82 -7.22
N PHE A 168 -9.77 -18.62 -8.31
CA PHE A 168 -9.29 -17.27 -8.68
C PHE A 168 -10.44 -16.34 -9.05
N ALA A 169 -11.45 -16.84 -9.78
CA ALA A 169 -12.63 -16.08 -10.15
C ALA A 169 -13.44 -15.64 -8.91
N GLU A 170 -13.63 -16.51 -7.91
CA GLU A 170 -14.28 -16.17 -6.63
C GLU A 170 -13.55 -15.05 -5.88
N LYS A 171 -12.23 -14.98 -6.02
CA LYS A 171 -11.39 -13.93 -5.42
C LYS A 171 -11.25 -12.68 -6.29
N GLY A 172 -11.97 -12.59 -7.41
CA GLY A 172 -11.87 -11.46 -8.33
C GLY A 172 -10.51 -11.34 -9.04
N ILE A 173 -9.73 -12.43 -9.09
CA ILE A 173 -8.41 -12.45 -9.74
C ILE A 173 -8.61 -12.97 -11.18
N PRO A 174 -8.52 -12.10 -12.20
CA PRO A 174 -8.66 -12.54 -13.59
C PRO A 174 -7.47 -13.39 -14.02
N LEU A 175 -7.73 -14.35 -14.91
CA LEU A 175 -6.69 -15.15 -15.54
C LEU A 175 -6.13 -14.43 -16.77
N ILE A 176 -4.81 -14.51 -16.96
CA ILE A 176 -4.12 -14.02 -18.15
C ILE A 176 -4.47 -14.93 -19.33
N ASP A 177 -5.02 -14.36 -20.40
CA ASP A 177 -5.25 -15.09 -21.64
C ASP A 177 -3.90 -15.57 -22.23
N LEU A 178 -3.90 -16.77 -22.81
CA LEU A 178 -2.66 -17.39 -23.30
C LEU A 178 -1.99 -16.56 -24.40
N ALA A 179 -2.77 -15.97 -25.33
CA ALA A 179 -2.23 -15.15 -26.40
C ALA A 179 -1.75 -13.79 -25.87
N GLU A 180 -2.50 -13.17 -24.96
CA GLU A 180 -2.08 -11.92 -24.32
C GLU A 180 -0.79 -12.08 -23.52
N GLY A 181 -0.69 -13.13 -22.70
CA GLY A 181 0.50 -13.45 -21.94
C GLY A 181 1.71 -13.71 -22.86
N ALA A 182 1.52 -14.45 -23.96
CA ALA A 182 2.56 -14.70 -24.94
C ALA A 182 3.02 -13.40 -25.62
N HIS A 183 2.11 -12.50 -26.01
CA HIS A 183 2.47 -11.20 -26.57
C HIS A 183 3.23 -10.34 -25.57
N ALA A 184 2.80 -10.32 -24.29
CA ALA A 184 3.50 -9.58 -23.25
C ALA A 184 4.92 -10.12 -23.03
N PHE A 185 5.09 -11.44 -23.03
CA PHE A 185 6.41 -12.08 -22.99
C PHE A 185 7.29 -11.64 -24.18
N VAL A 186 6.77 -11.67 -25.41
CA VAL A 186 7.52 -11.28 -26.62
C VAL A 186 7.95 -9.82 -26.57
N ARG A 187 7.07 -8.92 -26.11
CA ARG A 187 7.39 -7.49 -25.95
C ARG A 187 8.54 -7.27 -24.98
N GLU A 188 8.52 -7.98 -23.84
CA GLU A 188 9.60 -7.92 -22.86
C GLU A 188 10.90 -8.51 -23.43
N ALA A 189 10.81 -9.62 -24.14
CA ALA A 189 11.93 -10.28 -24.83
C ALA A 189 12.61 -9.40 -25.88
N ARG A 190 11.83 -8.63 -26.63
CA ARG A 190 12.32 -7.69 -27.65
C ARG A 190 12.82 -6.38 -27.08
N GLY A 191 12.53 -6.11 -25.81
CA GLY A 191 12.97 -4.90 -25.14
C GLY A 191 12.22 -3.64 -25.52
N GLU A 192 10.97 -3.79 -25.94
CA GLU A 192 10.06 -2.69 -26.27
C GLU A 192 9.59 -1.90 -25.04
N VAL A 193 10.04 -2.29 -23.84
CA VAL A 193 9.73 -1.66 -22.55
C VAL A 193 11.04 -1.23 -21.85
N ALA A 194 11.09 0.02 -21.40
CA ALA A 194 12.20 0.60 -20.64
C ALA A 194 11.88 0.57 -19.12
N GLU A 195 12.72 -0.13 -18.35
CA GLU A 195 12.72 -0.32 -16.88
C GLU A 195 11.52 -1.06 -16.22
N PRO A 196 11.66 -1.71 -15.03
CA PRO A 196 12.86 -2.21 -14.30
C PRO A 196 13.18 -3.69 -14.63
N PRO A 197 14.24 -4.33 -14.04
CA PRO A 197 14.59 -5.75 -14.26
C PRO A 197 13.52 -6.76 -13.81
N LEU A 198 12.51 -6.29 -13.10
CA LEU A 198 11.48 -7.09 -12.46
C LEU A 198 10.13 -6.57 -12.93
N VAL A 199 9.42 -7.39 -13.71
CA VAL A 199 8.15 -7.00 -14.36
C VAL A 199 7.03 -7.78 -13.71
N VAL A 200 6.01 -7.09 -13.19
CA VAL A 200 4.78 -7.74 -12.70
C VAL A 200 3.76 -7.71 -13.83
N LEU A 201 3.36 -8.88 -14.32
CA LEU A 201 2.32 -9.00 -15.35
C LEU A 201 1.12 -9.73 -14.77
N GLY A 202 0.03 -9.00 -14.61
CA GLY A 202 -1.29 -9.54 -14.28
C GLY A 202 -2.26 -9.31 -15.44
N ALA A 203 -3.35 -10.09 -15.48
CA ALA A 203 -4.46 -9.76 -16.36
C ALA A 203 -4.99 -8.35 -16.01
N PRO A 204 -5.57 -7.62 -16.98
CA PRO A 204 -6.26 -6.38 -16.67
C PRO A 204 -7.24 -6.70 -15.56
N LEU A 205 -7.08 -6.09 -14.39
CA LEU A 205 -8.14 -6.10 -13.40
C LEU A 205 -9.32 -5.49 -14.15
N ALA A 206 -10.37 -6.28 -14.41
CA ALA A 206 -11.69 -5.70 -14.53
C ALA A 206 -11.77 -4.81 -13.31
N ARG A 207 -11.82 -3.48 -13.49
CA ARG A 207 -11.96 -2.53 -12.38
C ARG A 207 -13.12 -3.07 -11.59
N SER A 208 -12.83 -3.76 -10.48
CA SER A 208 -13.89 -4.36 -9.72
C SER A 208 -14.69 -3.15 -9.30
N SER A 209 -15.96 -3.14 -9.68
CA SER A 209 -16.94 -2.31 -9.03
C SER A 209 -17.13 -2.84 -7.61
N GLU A 210 -16.02 -3.05 -6.87
CA GLU A 210 -16.05 -3.39 -5.47
C GLU A 210 -16.62 -2.16 -4.79
N HIS A 211 -17.93 -2.24 -4.61
CA HIS A 211 -18.69 -1.33 -3.80
C HIS A 211 -18.09 -1.24 -2.40
N ALA A 212 -17.27 -2.19 -1.95
CA ALA A 212 -16.55 -2.12 -0.68
C ALA A 212 -15.12 -2.69 -0.77
N ALA A 213 -14.16 -2.00 -0.16
CA ALA A 213 -12.77 -2.43 0.02
C ALA A 213 -12.41 -2.40 1.51
N ARG A 214 -11.44 -3.24 1.92
CA ARG A 214 -10.92 -3.26 3.30
C ARG A 214 -9.41 -3.11 3.32
N PHE A 215 -8.92 -2.32 4.26
CA PHE A 215 -7.50 -2.12 4.54
C PHE A 215 -7.24 -2.43 6.01
N SER A 216 -6.05 -2.93 6.34
CA SER A 216 -5.63 -3.07 7.74
C SER A 216 -4.30 -2.37 7.96
N PHE A 217 -4.12 -1.86 9.17
CA PHE A 217 -2.85 -1.26 9.58
C PHE A 217 -2.59 -1.51 11.06
N ARG A 218 -1.31 -1.47 11.43
CA ARG A 218 -0.85 -1.73 12.79
C ARG A 218 -0.26 -0.47 13.43
N VAL A 219 -0.75 -0.14 14.61
CA VAL A 219 -0.30 0.99 15.42
C VAL A 219 0.45 0.47 16.64
N SER A 220 1.74 0.74 16.72
CA SER A 220 2.60 0.41 17.85
C SER A 220 3.69 1.46 18.04
N ARG A 221 4.47 1.37 19.13
CA ARG A 221 5.66 2.21 19.35
C ARG A 221 6.61 2.24 18.14
N HIS A 222 6.72 1.13 17.42
CA HIS A 222 7.64 0.99 16.31
C HIS A 222 7.10 1.59 15.02
N THR A 223 5.77 1.51 14.81
CA THR A 223 5.16 2.05 13.59
C THR A 223 4.79 3.52 13.75
N HIS A 224 4.37 3.96 14.93
CA HIS A 224 3.89 5.31 15.25
C HIS A 224 4.53 5.88 16.53
N PRO A 225 5.87 5.97 16.63
CA PRO A 225 6.56 6.46 17.83
C PRO A 225 6.08 7.84 18.30
N GLU A 226 5.57 8.66 17.39
CA GLU A 226 4.94 9.96 17.67
C GLU A 226 3.81 9.89 18.71
N LEU A 227 3.06 8.79 18.78
CA LEU A 227 1.93 8.64 19.70
C LEU A 227 2.34 8.56 21.18
N LEU A 228 3.62 8.32 21.48
CA LEU A 228 4.13 8.45 22.86
C LEU A 228 3.95 9.88 23.39
N ASP A 229 3.97 10.87 22.50
CA ASP A 229 3.79 12.29 22.81
C ASP A 229 2.32 12.74 22.68
N HIS A 230 1.39 11.83 22.41
CA HIS A 230 -0.06 12.06 22.42
C HIS A 230 -0.74 11.10 23.39
N ALA A 231 -0.46 11.30 24.68
CA ALA A 231 -0.90 10.43 25.77
C ALA A 231 -1.72 11.18 26.82
N VAL A 232 -2.88 10.62 27.17
CA VAL A 232 -3.74 11.14 28.24
C VAL A 232 -3.55 10.24 29.45
N LYS A 233 -3.10 10.81 30.58
CA LYS A 233 -2.76 10.05 31.81
C LYS A 233 -1.85 8.86 31.50
N ASP A 234 -0.76 9.12 30.78
CA ASP A 234 0.27 8.16 30.36
C ASP A 234 -0.19 7.04 29.40
N VAL A 235 -1.42 7.11 28.88
CA VAL A 235 -1.92 6.16 27.87
C VAL A 235 -1.93 6.85 26.51
N PRO A 236 -1.13 6.38 25.52
CA PRO A 236 -1.22 6.86 24.14
C PRO A 236 -2.64 6.71 23.60
N VAL A 237 -3.14 7.74 22.93
CA VAL A 237 -4.47 7.74 22.31
C VAL A 237 -4.30 7.99 20.82
N LEU A 238 -5.01 7.25 19.97
CA LEU A 238 -5.02 7.54 18.53
C LEU A 238 -5.86 8.80 18.26
N PRO A 239 -5.26 9.93 17.84
CA PRO A 239 -6.01 11.15 17.56
C PRO A 239 -6.80 11.05 16.27
N VAL A 240 -7.89 11.83 16.19
CA VAL A 240 -8.76 11.87 15.00
C VAL A 240 -7.98 12.26 13.73
N VAL A 241 -6.95 13.09 13.83
CA VAL A 241 -6.17 13.53 12.66
C VAL A 241 -5.43 12.39 11.98
N LEU A 242 -4.96 11.39 12.74
CA LEU A 242 -4.35 10.19 12.16
C LEU A 242 -5.41 9.28 11.55
N VAL A 243 -6.63 9.26 12.10
CA VAL A 243 -7.76 8.55 11.47
C VAL A 243 -8.13 9.19 10.13
N LEU A 244 -8.22 10.53 10.07
CA LEU A 244 -8.49 11.26 8.83
C LEU A 244 -7.43 10.98 7.77
N GLU A 245 -6.17 10.97 8.17
CA GLU A 245 -5.05 10.62 7.29
C GLU A 245 -5.10 9.16 6.81
N HIS A 246 -5.43 8.22 7.68
CA HIS A 246 -5.60 6.82 7.31
C HIS A 246 -6.77 6.61 6.34
N PHE A 247 -7.88 7.31 6.54
CA PHE A 247 -9.01 7.38 5.60
C PHE A 247 -8.57 7.95 4.25
N ALA A 248 -7.83 9.06 4.23
CA ALA A 248 -7.31 9.68 3.02
C ALA A 248 -6.42 8.71 2.23
N ARG A 249 -5.48 8.02 2.91
CA ARG A 249 -4.58 7.03 2.31
C ARG A 249 -5.32 5.82 1.75
N ALA A 250 -6.29 5.29 2.48
CA ALA A 250 -7.10 4.17 2.01
C ALA A 250 -7.88 4.55 0.73
N ALA A 251 -8.47 5.75 0.70
CA ALA A 251 -9.21 6.24 -0.46
C ALA A 251 -8.28 6.49 -1.66
N LYS A 252 -7.10 7.09 -1.43
CA LYS A 252 -6.06 7.29 -2.44
C LYS A 252 -5.55 5.97 -3.03
N ALA A 253 -5.44 4.92 -2.23
CA ALA A 253 -5.04 3.60 -2.71
C ALA A 253 -6.03 3.00 -3.73
N LEU A 254 -7.34 3.27 -3.56
CA LEU A 254 -8.38 2.86 -4.51
C LEU A 254 -8.46 3.75 -5.75
N ARG A 255 -8.19 5.04 -5.59
CA ARG A 255 -8.22 6.05 -6.66
C ARG A 255 -6.93 6.87 -6.68
N PRO A 256 -5.81 6.29 -7.17
CA PRO A 256 -4.53 7.00 -7.24
C PRO A 256 -4.58 8.25 -8.11
N ASP A 257 -5.55 8.30 -9.04
CA ASP A 257 -5.82 9.39 -9.97
C ASP A 257 -6.56 10.58 -9.33
N LEU A 258 -7.13 10.44 -8.13
CA LEU A 258 -7.89 11.49 -7.45
C LEU A 258 -7.18 11.99 -6.19
N ALA A 259 -7.52 13.20 -5.74
CA ALA A 259 -7.11 13.77 -4.46
C ALA A 259 -8.31 13.88 -3.52
N MET A 260 -8.08 13.72 -2.21
CA MET A 260 -9.13 13.93 -1.21
C MET A 260 -9.34 15.43 -1.01
N ALA A 261 -10.51 15.94 -1.41
CA ALA A 261 -10.91 17.32 -1.13
C ALA A 261 -11.59 17.46 0.23
N ARG A 262 -12.32 16.42 0.67
CA ARG A 262 -13.10 16.49 1.91
C ARG A 262 -13.20 15.15 2.61
N CYS A 263 -13.15 15.18 3.94
CA CYS A 263 -13.61 14.11 4.81
C CYS A 263 -14.68 14.70 5.74
N ARG A 264 -15.95 14.31 5.58
CA ARG A 264 -17.11 14.92 6.23
C ARG A 264 -17.93 13.90 7.01
N ASP A 265 -18.87 14.41 7.80
CA ASP A 265 -19.72 13.61 8.67
C ASP A 265 -18.89 12.72 9.61
N VAL A 266 -17.80 13.28 10.15
CA VAL A 266 -16.82 12.54 10.96
C VAL A 266 -17.41 12.28 12.34
N LYS A 267 -17.82 11.04 12.58
CA LYS A 267 -18.41 10.58 13.83
C LYS A 267 -17.38 9.84 14.65
N VAL A 268 -17.06 10.37 15.83
CA VAL A 268 -16.29 9.68 16.86
C VAL A 268 -17.26 8.87 17.70
N LEU A 269 -17.27 7.55 17.50
CA LEU A 269 -18.17 6.64 18.21
C LEU A 269 -17.54 6.16 19.52
N ARG A 270 -16.23 5.96 19.51
CA ARG A 270 -15.45 5.55 20.67
C ARG A 270 -14.02 6.05 20.53
N GLY A 271 -13.48 6.61 21.62
CA GLY A 271 -12.06 6.94 21.71
C GLY A 271 -11.19 5.69 21.67
N VAL A 272 -9.92 5.85 21.26
CA VAL A 272 -9.02 4.73 20.99
C VAL A 272 -7.78 4.81 21.88
N PRO A 273 -7.90 4.44 23.18
CA PRO A 273 -6.75 4.30 24.05
C PRO A 273 -5.93 3.07 23.65
N LEU A 274 -4.62 3.24 23.45
CA LEU A 274 -3.70 2.20 23.01
C LEU A 274 -3.03 1.54 24.21
N THR A 275 -3.83 0.92 25.09
CA THR A 275 -3.35 0.35 26.38
C THR A 275 -2.23 -0.68 26.23
N ARG A 276 -2.19 -1.40 25.11
CA ARG A 276 -1.14 -2.37 24.74
C ARG A 276 -0.24 -1.87 23.60
N PHE A 277 0.22 -0.62 23.68
CA PHE A 277 0.90 0.06 22.58
C PHE A 277 2.17 -0.66 22.08
N ASP A 278 2.92 -1.31 22.98
CA ASP A 278 4.12 -2.06 22.61
C ASP A 278 3.80 -3.36 21.85
N GLU A 279 2.71 -4.05 22.24
CA GLU A 279 2.22 -5.26 21.56
C GLU A 279 1.61 -4.96 20.18
N GLY A 280 1.22 -3.71 19.94
CA GLY A 280 0.64 -3.22 18.70
C GLY A 280 -0.84 -3.54 18.52
N HIS A 281 -1.60 -2.54 18.13
CA HIS A 281 -3.04 -2.61 17.83
C HIS A 281 -3.26 -2.74 16.33
N VAL A 282 -4.18 -3.60 15.92
CA VAL A 282 -4.57 -3.74 14.50
C VAL A 282 -5.92 -3.08 14.31
N PHE A 283 -6.00 -2.21 13.31
CA PHE A 283 -7.22 -1.55 12.89
C PHE A 283 -7.58 -1.94 11.47
N GLU A 284 -8.87 -1.96 11.19
CA GLU A 284 -9.42 -2.17 9.86
C GLU A 284 -10.15 -0.91 9.39
N ILE A 285 -9.95 -0.56 8.12
CA ILE A 285 -10.69 0.49 7.42
C ILE A 285 -11.56 -0.18 6.37
N ALA A 286 -12.87 -0.04 6.48
CA ALA A 286 -13.79 -0.42 5.42
C ALA A 286 -14.21 0.83 4.63
N LEU A 287 -13.94 0.85 3.33
CA LEU A 287 -14.44 1.86 2.41
C LEU A 287 -15.57 1.27 1.59
N LYS A 288 -16.68 1.99 1.45
CA LYS A 288 -17.78 1.61 0.55
C LYS A 288 -18.08 2.75 -0.42
N LEU A 289 -18.01 2.47 -1.72
CA LEU A 289 -18.31 3.43 -2.78
C LEU A 289 -19.78 3.84 -2.72
N LEU A 290 -20.03 5.13 -2.62
CA LEU A 290 -21.37 5.74 -2.63
C LEU A 290 -21.71 6.34 -3.99
N SER A 291 -20.74 6.97 -4.66
CA SER A 291 -20.91 7.57 -5.99
C SER A 291 -19.57 7.67 -6.73
N ASN A 292 -19.60 7.65 -8.06
CA ASN A 292 -18.40 7.62 -8.92
C ASN A 292 -18.52 8.48 -10.20
N GLY A 293 -19.05 9.71 -10.07
CA GLY A 293 -19.20 10.67 -11.17
C GLY A 293 -17.88 11.35 -11.59
N HIS A 294 -17.83 12.69 -11.61
CA HIS A 294 -16.62 13.50 -11.87
C HIS A 294 -15.56 13.43 -10.73
N GLY A 295 -15.64 12.40 -9.88
CA GLY A 295 -14.88 12.18 -8.66
C GLY A 295 -15.28 10.84 -8.05
N ALA A 296 -15.10 10.67 -6.75
CA ALA A 296 -15.65 9.52 -6.03
C ALA A 296 -15.97 9.85 -4.58
N THR A 297 -17.12 9.39 -4.09
CA THR A 297 -17.46 9.48 -2.67
C THR A 297 -17.46 8.08 -2.06
N TYR A 298 -16.77 7.92 -0.94
CA TYR A 298 -16.75 6.68 -0.15
C TYR A 298 -17.32 6.93 1.25
N SER A 299 -18.12 6.03 1.79
CA SER A 299 -18.26 5.94 3.26
C SER A 299 -17.06 5.19 3.81
N ALA A 300 -16.51 5.67 4.92
CA ALA A 300 -15.38 5.07 5.61
C ALA A 300 -15.77 4.68 7.03
N GLU A 301 -15.30 3.51 7.46
CA GLU A 301 -15.45 3.01 8.84
C GLU A 301 -14.10 2.53 9.35
N LEU A 302 -13.68 2.97 10.54
CA LEU A 302 -12.52 2.46 11.26
C LEU A 302 -12.99 1.56 12.40
N SER A 303 -12.50 0.32 12.44
CA SER A 303 -12.81 -0.64 13.49
C SER A 303 -11.56 -1.34 14.03
N SER A 304 -11.73 -2.02 15.16
CA SER A 304 -10.77 -2.95 15.74
C SER A 304 -11.53 -4.15 16.31
N GLN A 305 -10.83 -5.05 17.00
CA GLN A 305 -11.46 -6.11 17.79
C GLN A 305 -12.51 -5.62 18.79
N ASP A 306 -12.40 -4.37 19.27
CA ASP A 306 -13.31 -3.80 20.27
C ASP A 306 -14.58 -3.18 19.65
N GLY A 307 -14.69 -3.18 18.32
CA GLY A 307 -15.81 -2.62 17.56
C GLY A 307 -15.43 -1.40 16.72
N VAL A 308 -16.45 -0.63 16.32
CA VAL A 308 -16.30 0.53 15.44
C VAL A 308 -15.96 1.78 16.25
N HIS A 309 -14.92 2.50 15.81
CA HIS A 309 -14.40 3.70 16.47
C HIS A 309 -14.80 4.98 15.75
N TYR A 310 -14.69 4.99 14.41
CA TYR A 310 -14.95 6.18 13.60
C TYR A 310 -15.75 5.85 12.35
N ARG A 311 -16.56 6.82 11.91
CA ARG A 311 -17.21 6.82 10.59
C ARG A 311 -17.06 8.18 9.92
N ALA A 312 -16.94 8.19 8.61
CA ALA A 312 -16.93 9.41 7.81
C ALA A 312 -17.41 9.16 6.38
N GLN A 313 -17.54 10.22 5.59
CA GLN A 313 -17.60 10.17 4.13
C GLN A 313 -16.41 10.92 3.54
N ILE A 314 -15.75 10.33 2.55
CA ILE A 314 -14.57 10.86 1.88
C ILE A 314 -14.97 11.24 0.46
N ASP A 315 -14.80 12.50 0.10
CA ASP A 315 -15.03 13.01 -1.24
C ASP A 315 -13.67 13.22 -1.94
N LEU A 316 -13.47 12.48 -3.04
CA LEU A 316 -12.32 12.54 -3.92
C LEU A 316 -12.66 13.29 -5.20
N VAL A 317 -11.73 14.10 -5.69
CA VAL A 317 -11.86 14.96 -6.87
C VAL A 317 -10.62 14.85 -7.76
N THR A 318 -10.76 15.19 -9.04
CA THR A 318 -9.64 15.24 -9.98
C THR A 318 -8.70 16.42 -9.70
N GLU A 319 -9.26 17.55 -9.31
CA GLU A 319 -8.54 18.78 -9.00
C GLU A 319 -9.06 19.34 -7.68
N LEU A 320 -8.13 19.74 -6.80
CA LEU A 320 -8.49 20.32 -5.50
C LEU A 320 -9.07 21.73 -5.68
N PRO A 321 -10.06 22.10 -4.87
CA PRO A 321 -10.58 23.46 -4.88
C PRO A 321 -9.52 24.46 -4.38
N THR A 322 -9.52 25.67 -4.93
CA THR A 322 -8.56 26.75 -4.56
C THR A 322 -8.81 27.33 -3.16
N GLY A 323 -9.92 26.98 -2.50
CA GLY A 323 -10.34 27.54 -1.22
C GLY A 323 -10.78 29.00 -1.33
N SER A 324 -11.55 29.47 -0.34
CA SER A 324 -11.93 30.88 -0.24
C SER A 324 -10.88 31.67 0.54
N THR A 325 -10.80 32.98 0.31
CA THR A 325 -9.97 33.88 1.11
C THR A 325 -10.25 33.67 2.61
N PRO A 326 -9.23 33.36 3.43
CA PRO A 326 -9.40 33.16 4.86
C PRO A 326 -10.01 34.41 5.54
N ARG A 327 -10.89 34.19 6.51
CA ARG A 327 -11.39 35.27 7.37
C ARG A 327 -10.25 35.82 8.22
N PRO A 328 -10.19 37.14 8.50
CA PRO A 328 -9.17 37.70 9.37
C PRO A 328 -9.27 37.13 10.79
N ALA A 329 -8.18 37.21 11.54
CA ALA A 329 -8.14 36.78 12.93
C ALA A 329 -9.11 37.64 13.79
N PRO A 330 -9.71 37.07 14.85
CA PRO A 330 -10.59 37.82 15.75
C PRO A 330 -9.88 39.04 16.38
N ALA A 331 -10.56 40.19 16.43
CA ALA A 331 -9.96 41.45 16.88
C ALA A 331 -9.80 41.57 18.41
N ASP A 332 -10.49 40.71 19.16
CA ASP A 332 -10.55 40.70 20.62
C ASP A 332 -9.50 39.78 21.28
N MET A 333 -8.56 39.26 20.49
CA MET A 333 -7.50 38.37 20.98
C MET A 333 -6.56 39.11 21.93
N SER A 334 -6.20 38.42 23.02
CA SER A 334 -5.23 38.91 23.99
C SER A 334 -4.20 37.82 24.32
N ALA A 335 -3.04 38.22 24.83
CA ALA A 335 -2.00 37.28 25.24
C ALA A 335 -2.52 36.32 26.32
N ARG A 336 -2.22 35.03 26.16
CA ARG A 336 -2.51 34.00 27.16
C ARG A 336 -1.33 33.90 28.14
N PRO A 337 -1.55 34.02 29.47
CA PRO A 337 -0.49 33.85 30.45
C PRO A 337 -0.14 32.36 30.63
N GLY A 338 1.11 32.09 31.02
CA GLY A 338 1.57 30.74 31.37
C GLY A 338 1.97 29.86 30.17
N PRO A 339 2.51 28.66 30.45
CA PRO A 339 2.92 27.74 29.40
C PRO A 339 1.72 27.23 28.59
N LEU A 340 1.93 26.97 27.29
CA LEU A 340 0.92 26.36 26.42
C LEU A 340 0.72 24.88 26.77
N TYR A 341 1.83 24.16 26.96
CA TYR A 341 1.88 22.72 27.18
C TYR A 341 2.11 22.38 28.66
N GLY A 342 1.62 21.21 29.10
CA GLY A 342 1.71 20.75 30.48
C GLY A 342 0.54 21.20 31.38
N GLY A 343 -0.47 21.85 30.79
CA GLY A 343 -1.77 22.14 31.41
C GLY A 343 -2.89 21.49 30.59
N CYS A 344 -3.81 22.30 30.07
CA CYS A 344 -4.92 21.83 29.22
C CYS A 344 -4.46 21.14 27.93
N LEU A 345 -3.23 21.41 27.45
CA LEU A 345 -2.59 20.67 26.37
C LEU A 345 -1.60 19.63 26.95
N PHE A 346 -1.96 18.36 26.86
CA PHE A 346 -1.18 17.22 27.38
C PHE A 346 -0.02 16.76 26.46
N HIS A 347 0.15 17.40 25.31
CA HIS A 347 1.04 16.98 24.23
C HIS A 347 2.54 17.04 24.59
N GLY A 348 3.25 15.96 24.30
CA GLY A 348 4.70 15.86 24.36
C GLY A 348 5.39 16.40 23.10
N ALA A 349 6.72 16.32 23.05
CA ALA A 349 7.57 17.09 22.12
C ALA A 349 7.17 16.94 20.64
N ARG A 350 6.82 15.73 20.18
CA ARG A 350 6.42 15.49 18.78
C ARG A 350 5.05 16.05 18.40
N PHE A 351 4.20 16.40 19.37
CA PHE A 351 2.92 17.06 19.14
C PHE A 351 2.93 18.54 19.54
N GLN A 352 4.08 19.08 19.99
CA GLN A 352 4.23 20.50 20.32
C GLN A 352 4.49 21.34 19.06
N VAL A 353 3.45 21.51 18.25
CA VAL A 353 3.51 22.14 16.92
C VAL A 353 3.23 23.65 16.92
N ILE A 354 2.72 24.22 18.02
CA ILE A 354 2.49 25.66 18.15
C ILE A 354 3.82 26.36 18.40
N ARG A 355 4.33 27.12 17.40
CA ARG A 355 5.56 27.91 17.51
C ARG A 355 5.33 29.26 18.18
N ALA A 356 4.22 29.90 17.84
CA ALA A 356 3.81 31.17 18.44
C ALA A 356 2.30 31.21 18.60
N LEU A 357 1.83 31.82 19.69
CA LEU A 357 0.41 32.11 19.91
C LEU A 357 0.25 33.63 19.89
N ASP A 358 -0.52 34.15 18.94
CA ASP A 358 -0.76 35.60 18.83
C ASP A 358 -1.74 36.06 19.91
N GLY A 359 -2.73 35.22 20.20
CA GLY A 359 -3.65 35.45 21.29
C GLY A 359 -4.88 34.56 21.25
N VAL A 360 -5.67 34.67 22.31
CA VAL A 360 -6.98 34.02 22.47
C VAL A 360 -7.98 35.08 22.94
N GLY A 361 -9.11 35.15 22.26
CA GLY A 361 -10.23 36.04 22.54
C GLY A 361 -11.52 35.25 22.80
N GLU A 362 -12.62 35.96 22.97
CA GLU A 362 -13.95 35.36 22.93
C GLU A 362 -14.31 34.89 21.52
N GLY A 363 -13.94 35.66 20.50
CA GLY A 363 -14.24 35.36 19.09
C GLY A 363 -13.40 34.23 18.48
N GLY A 364 -12.31 33.82 19.12
CA GLY A 364 -11.45 32.73 18.63
C GLY A 364 -10.00 32.83 19.12
N ALA A 365 -9.08 32.24 18.37
CA ALA A 365 -7.65 32.19 18.67
C ALA A 365 -6.85 32.20 17.37
N ALA A 366 -5.57 32.56 17.43
CA ALA A 366 -4.72 32.45 16.26
C ALA A 366 -3.26 32.22 16.65
N GLY A 367 -2.55 31.42 15.87
CA GLY A 367 -1.17 31.04 16.15
C GLY A 367 -0.42 30.61 14.90
N THR A 368 0.90 30.54 15.04
CA THR A 368 1.81 29.99 14.03
C THR A 368 2.16 28.56 14.42
N LEU A 369 1.93 27.64 13.49
CA LEU A 369 2.13 26.21 13.63
C LEU A 369 3.23 25.73 12.69
N VAL A 370 3.72 24.51 12.93
CA VAL A 370 4.55 23.78 11.98
C VAL A 370 3.97 22.38 11.73
N GLY A 371 4.27 21.83 10.55
CA GLY A 371 3.81 20.50 10.15
C GLY A 371 4.66 19.33 10.64
N THR A 372 4.22 18.13 10.27
CA THR A 372 4.85 16.84 10.51
C THR A 372 6.38 16.83 10.24
N PRO A 373 6.92 17.44 9.16
CA PRO A 373 8.36 17.45 8.90
C PRO A 373 9.17 18.14 10.00
N ALA A 374 8.67 19.24 10.56
CA ALA A 374 9.39 20.07 11.53
C ALA A 374 9.45 19.47 12.94
N VAL A 375 8.58 18.50 13.24
CA VAL A 375 8.52 17.79 14.54
C VAL A 375 9.11 16.38 14.49
N GLY A 376 9.78 16.03 13.38
CA GLY A 376 10.56 14.81 13.26
C GLY A 376 9.71 13.53 13.26
N TRP A 377 8.48 13.62 12.77
CA TRP A 377 7.67 12.42 12.52
C TRP A 377 8.27 11.63 11.35
N LEU A 378 8.05 10.31 11.35
CA LEU A 378 8.56 9.45 10.29
C LEU A 378 8.04 9.89 8.91
N GLU A 379 8.93 9.93 7.92
CA GLU A 379 8.55 10.22 6.54
C GLU A 379 7.61 9.12 6.02
N ARG A 380 6.49 9.56 5.45
CA ARG A 380 5.49 8.70 4.82
C ARG A 380 4.88 9.46 3.65
N ALA A 381 4.19 8.74 2.75
CA ALA A 381 3.34 9.34 1.73
C ALA A 381 2.05 9.92 2.34
N TRP A 382 2.21 10.91 3.22
CA TRP A 382 1.12 11.60 3.90
C TRP A 382 0.18 12.25 2.87
N GLN A 383 -1.13 12.18 3.09
CA GLN A 383 -2.13 12.81 2.22
C GLN A 383 -2.59 14.15 2.80
N VAL A 384 -2.59 14.26 4.12
CA VAL A 384 -2.75 15.49 4.90
C VAL A 384 -1.57 15.64 5.86
N ASP A 385 -1.45 16.78 6.52
CA ASP A 385 -0.43 16.98 7.56
C ASP A 385 -1.05 16.75 8.95
N PRO A 386 -0.95 15.53 9.53
CA PRO A 386 -1.64 15.21 10.77
C PRO A 386 -1.15 16.02 11.96
N ALA A 387 0.15 16.34 12.04
CA ALA A 387 0.68 17.13 13.15
C ALA A 387 0.17 18.58 13.09
N LEU A 388 0.16 19.17 11.89
CA LEU A 388 -0.41 20.50 11.67
C LEU A 388 -1.90 20.55 12.03
N LEU A 389 -2.68 19.57 11.56
CA LEU A 389 -4.11 19.47 11.87
C LEU A 389 -4.36 19.35 13.38
N ASP A 390 -3.52 18.59 14.08
CA ASP A 390 -3.60 18.45 15.53
C ASP A 390 -3.31 19.79 16.22
N GLY A 391 -2.33 20.55 15.75
CA GLY A 391 -2.06 21.92 16.23
C GLY A 391 -3.27 22.84 16.12
N GLY A 392 -4.08 22.68 15.08
CA GLY A 392 -5.36 23.38 14.98
C GLY A 392 -6.37 22.97 16.06
N LEU A 393 -6.46 21.67 16.37
CA LEU A 393 -7.28 21.18 17.47
C LEU A 393 -6.76 21.66 18.83
N GLN A 394 -5.44 21.78 19.01
CA GLN A 394 -4.83 22.35 20.20
C GLN A 394 -5.23 23.83 20.38
N LEU A 395 -5.21 24.65 19.31
CA LEU A 395 -5.70 26.03 19.37
C LEU A 395 -7.19 26.10 19.70
N ALA A 396 -8.00 25.18 19.18
CA ALA A 396 -9.42 25.07 19.54
C ALA A 396 -9.61 24.78 21.04
N VAL A 397 -8.79 23.88 21.62
CA VAL A 397 -8.80 23.60 23.07
C VAL A 397 -8.42 24.84 23.89
N LEU A 398 -7.40 25.60 23.47
CA LEU A 398 -7.03 26.85 24.13
C LEU A 398 -8.15 27.89 24.09
N TRP A 399 -8.87 28.00 22.97
CA TRP A 399 -10.05 28.85 22.88
C TRP A 399 -11.17 28.38 23.83
N THR A 400 -11.42 27.08 23.90
CA THR A 400 -12.42 26.52 24.82
C THR A 400 -12.07 26.73 26.28
N GLU A 401 -10.81 26.55 26.66
CA GLU A 401 -10.30 26.87 28.00
C GLU A 401 -10.57 28.35 28.34
N ARG A 402 -10.31 29.26 27.41
CA ARG A 402 -10.61 30.70 27.58
C ARG A 402 -12.10 30.98 27.74
N ARG A 403 -12.98 30.26 27.01
CA ARG A 403 -14.43 30.50 27.01
C ARG A 403 -15.14 29.90 28.22
N LEU A 404 -14.77 28.69 28.62
CA LEU A 404 -15.52 27.87 29.56
C LEU A 404 -14.73 27.53 30.83
N GLY A 405 -13.40 27.67 30.80
CA GLY A 405 -12.50 27.26 31.87
C GLY A 405 -12.35 25.74 31.99
N GLY A 406 -11.22 25.31 32.56
CA GLY A 406 -10.91 23.89 32.78
C GLY A 406 -10.31 23.19 31.56
N ASP A 407 -9.92 21.92 31.77
CA ASP A 407 -9.33 21.09 30.73
C ASP A 407 -10.41 20.64 29.74
N ALA A 408 -10.09 20.63 28.45
CA ALA A 408 -11.02 20.23 27.41
C ALA A 408 -10.35 19.31 26.38
N LEU A 409 -11.16 18.48 25.72
CA LEU A 409 -10.71 17.60 24.64
C LEU A 409 -11.54 17.81 23.38
N PRO A 410 -10.95 17.71 22.18
CA PRO A 410 -11.69 17.56 20.94
C PRO A 410 -12.48 16.26 20.94
N THR A 411 -13.78 16.33 20.71
CA THR A 411 -14.70 15.18 20.69
C THR A 411 -15.35 14.95 19.35
N GLY A 412 -15.29 15.92 18.44
CA GLY A 412 -15.94 15.82 17.14
C GLY A 412 -15.42 16.85 16.14
N LEU A 413 -15.76 16.61 14.88
CA LEU A 413 -15.46 17.47 13.74
C LEU A 413 -16.54 17.21 12.68
N ASP A 414 -17.12 18.25 12.08
CA ASP A 414 -18.06 18.03 10.98
C ASP A 414 -17.35 17.64 9.69
N ALA A 415 -16.28 18.35 9.35
CA ALA A 415 -15.49 18.04 8.17
C ALA A 415 -14.06 18.57 8.22
N LEU A 416 -13.15 17.85 7.59
CA LEU A 416 -11.88 18.34 7.08
C LEU A 416 -12.05 18.69 5.60
N HIS A 417 -11.66 19.90 5.20
CA HIS A 417 -11.49 20.32 3.81
C HIS A 417 -10.00 20.47 3.52
N VAL A 418 -9.56 20.01 2.35
CA VAL A 418 -8.16 20.03 1.93
C VAL A 418 -8.06 20.81 0.63
N TYR A 419 -7.22 21.84 0.62
CA TYR A 419 -6.94 22.67 -0.56
C TYR A 419 -5.53 22.40 -1.08
N ARG A 420 -4.61 22.03 -0.18
CA ARG A 420 -3.25 21.58 -0.48
C ARG A 420 -2.96 20.28 0.29
N PRO A 421 -2.53 19.19 -0.38
CA PRO A 421 -2.13 17.97 0.30
C PRO A 421 -0.92 18.21 1.20
N GLY A 422 -0.82 17.43 2.27
CA GLY A 422 0.36 17.43 3.15
C GLY A 422 1.46 16.46 2.69
N PRO A 423 2.60 16.41 3.40
CA PRO A 423 2.92 17.28 4.54
C PRO A 423 3.23 18.72 4.09
N ILE A 424 3.14 19.68 5.01
CA ILE A 424 3.45 21.09 4.73
C ILE A 424 4.80 21.44 5.35
N ASP A 425 5.72 21.90 4.51
CA ASP A 425 6.99 22.48 4.95
C ASP A 425 6.83 23.96 5.31
N GLY A 426 7.55 24.40 6.34
CA GLY A 426 7.56 25.78 6.80
C GLY A 426 6.53 26.10 7.89
N GLU A 427 6.37 27.39 8.15
CA GLU A 427 5.42 27.89 9.15
C GLU A 427 4.05 28.12 8.54
N VAL A 428 3.01 27.74 9.28
CA VAL A 428 1.62 27.84 8.85
C VAL A 428 0.84 28.68 9.84
N ARG A 429 0.08 29.65 9.34
CA ARG A 429 -0.82 30.44 10.16
C ARG A 429 -2.13 29.68 10.38
N ALA A 430 -2.53 29.47 11.63
CA ALA A 430 -3.81 28.86 11.97
C ALA A 430 -4.73 29.86 12.66
N LEU A 431 -5.98 29.91 12.20
CA LEU A 431 -7.02 30.83 12.65
C LEU A 431 -8.20 30.03 13.17
N VAL A 432 -8.55 30.21 14.44
CA VAL A 432 -9.73 29.64 15.07
C VAL A 432 -10.84 30.68 15.09
N HIS A 433 -12.01 30.35 14.56
CA HIS A 433 -13.22 31.18 14.63
C HIS A 433 -14.27 30.46 15.47
N GLY A 434 -14.58 31.02 16.64
CA GLY A 434 -15.58 30.50 17.54
C GLY A 434 -17.01 30.70 17.03
N HIS A 435 -17.88 29.71 17.25
CA HIS A 435 -19.32 29.79 16.94
C HIS A 435 -20.15 29.86 18.21
N ASP A 436 -20.14 28.79 19.00
CA ASP A 436 -20.88 28.67 20.25
C ASP A 436 -19.99 28.06 21.35
N ALA A 437 -20.17 28.53 22.58
CA ALA A 437 -19.53 27.99 23.77
C ALA A 437 -20.49 28.11 24.95
N ALA A 438 -21.10 26.99 25.36
CA ALA A 438 -22.07 26.92 26.43
C ALA A 438 -22.16 25.51 27.02
N SER A 439 -22.59 25.40 28.28
CA SER A 439 -22.89 24.12 28.92
C SER A 439 -21.75 23.09 28.86
N GLY A 440 -20.49 23.54 28.98
CA GLY A 440 -19.31 22.66 28.94
C GLY A 440 -18.91 22.19 27.54
N ARG A 441 -19.52 22.73 26.48
CA ARG A 441 -19.24 22.38 25.08
C ARG A 441 -18.95 23.65 24.28
N ALA A 442 -17.96 23.59 23.39
CA ALA A 442 -17.66 24.67 22.47
C ALA A 442 -17.42 24.16 21.04
N ARG A 443 -17.82 24.98 20.05
CA ARG A 443 -17.70 24.68 18.63
C ARG A 443 -17.02 25.83 17.89
N CYS A 444 -16.07 25.49 17.03
CA CYS A 444 -15.32 26.45 16.22
C CYS A 444 -14.96 25.87 14.85
N ASP A 445 -14.48 26.73 13.95
CA ASP A 445 -13.75 26.32 12.76
C ASP A 445 -12.26 26.67 12.93
N VAL A 446 -11.39 25.90 12.27
CA VAL A 446 -9.95 26.18 12.19
C VAL A 446 -9.53 26.25 10.73
N THR A 447 -9.01 27.39 10.30
CA THR A 447 -8.47 27.58 8.94
C THR A 447 -6.94 27.63 9.00
N PHE A 448 -6.27 26.87 8.12
CA PHE A 448 -4.81 26.86 7.97
C PHE A 448 -4.42 27.64 6.72
N VAL A 449 -3.47 28.56 6.86
CA VAL A 449 -3.09 29.54 5.83
C VAL A 449 -1.58 29.51 5.64
N GLY A 450 -1.14 29.34 4.39
CA GLY A 450 0.28 29.35 4.04
C GLY A 450 0.88 30.76 4.11
N GLU A 451 2.21 30.85 3.98
CA GLU A 451 2.93 32.12 3.96
C GLU A 451 2.47 33.07 2.84
N ASP A 452 2.00 32.50 1.72
CA ASP A 452 1.43 33.21 0.57
C ASP A 452 -0.01 33.72 0.81
N GLY A 453 -0.59 33.47 1.99
CA GLY A 453 -1.97 33.81 2.32
C GLY A 453 -3.02 32.86 1.75
N SER A 454 -2.61 31.81 1.03
CA SER A 454 -3.53 30.82 0.46
C SER A 454 -4.02 29.84 1.54
N PRO A 455 -5.28 29.37 1.47
CA PRO A 455 -5.77 28.36 2.38
C PRO A 455 -5.13 26.99 2.05
N LEU A 456 -4.71 26.27 3.08
CA LEU A 456 -4.10 24.94 2.95
C LEU A 456 -5.12 23.84 3.28
N ALA A 457 -5.82 24.01 4.40
CA ALA A 457 -6.86 23.11 4.87
C ALA A 457 -7.81 23.85 5.80
N GLU A 458 -8.94 23.22 6.13
CA GLU A 458 -9.89 23.74 7.10
C GLU A 458 -10.59 22.62 7.87
N LEU A 459 -10.62 22.75 9.19
CA LEU A 459 -11.43 21.93 10.09
C LEU A 459 -12.71 22.69 10.41
N ARG A 460 -13.86 22.15 9.99
CA ARG A 460 -15.18 22.75 10.21
C ARG A 460 -15.90 22.08 11.36
N GLY A 461 -16.51 22.88 12.23
CA GLY A 461 -17.32 22.40 13.34
C GLY A 461 -16.56 21.51 14.29
N VAL A 462 -15.33 21.89 14.63
CA VAL A 462 -14.56 21.25 15.70
C VAL A 462 -15.35 21.41 16.99
N GLU A 463 -15.71 20.29 17.60
CA GLU A 463 -16.40 20.24 18.88
C GLU A 463 -15.41 19.86 19.98
N THR A 464 -15.43 20.62 21.06
CA THR A 464 -14.61 20.39 22.24
C THR A 464 -15.49 20.35 23.48
N HIS A 465 -15.18 19.45 24.41
CA HIS A 465 -15.89 19.33 25.69
C HIS A 465 -14.93 19.53 26.85
N VAL A 466 -15.38 20.31 27.82
CA VAL A 466 -14.72 20.45 29.12
C VAL A 466 -14.87 19.15 29.90
N LEU A 467 -13.77 18.66 30.46
CA LEU A 467 -13.73 17.44 31.24
C LEU A 467 -14.45 17.64 32.59
N PRO A 468 -15.16 16.61 33.11
CA PRO A 468 -15.68 16.64 34.46
C PRO A 468 -14.54 16.85 35.46
N ARG A 469 -14.77 17.69 36.46
CA ARG A 469 -13.83 17.91 37.57
C ARG A 469 -13.70 16.70 38.48
#